data_AF-A0A8H3LNX1-F1
#
_entry.id   AF-A0A8H3LNX1-F1
#
_cell.length_a   1.000
_cell.length_b   1.000
_cell.length_c   1.000
_cell.angle_alpha   90.00
_cell.angle_beta   90.00
_cell.angle_gamma   90.00
#
_symmetry.space_group_name_H-M   'P 1'
#
loop_
_entity.id
_entity.type
_entity.pdbx_description
1 polymer ?
#
loop_
_entity_poly.entity_id
_entity_poly.type
_entity_poly.pdbx_seq_one_letter_code
_entity_poly.pdbx_strand_id
1 'polypeptide(L)'
;MSYYINSFIVLVKKRLGFSRHAVGKKCLSIETFPEHVFVYLFKNEETFKYSPARHKYQCHFEGLAGATRLKQIFCYDYWDFRQHPLTNTKGYVLLEDYENKYQVKFTWNQTILTENNREFVLGRMSCNFVTDSGEFQEK
;
A
#
# COMPACT_ATOMS: atom_id res chain seq x y z
N MET A 1 -11.38 -11.64 -4.24
CA MET A 1 -10.92 -10.24 -4.35
C MET A 1 -10.95 -9.52 -3.00
N SER A 2 -12.11 -9.48 -2.33
CA SER A 2 -12.28 -8.90 -0.98
C SER A 2 -11.26 -9.39 0.06
N TYR A 3 -10.94 -10.69 0.08
CA TYR A 3 -9.94 -11.26 0.99
C TYR A 3 -8.56 -10.57 0.89
N TYR A 4 -8.08 -10.30 -0.33
CA TYR A 4 -6.77 -9.68 -0.55
C TYR A 4 -6.76 -8.20 -0.17
N ILE A 5 -7.83 -7.48 -0.50
CA ILE A 5 -8.03 -6.09 -0.08
C ILE A 5 -8.09 -5.99 1.45
N ASN A 6 -8.89 -6.84 2.10
CA ASN A 6 -8.99 -6.87 3.56
C ASN A 6 -7.64 -7.19 4.21
N SER A 7 -6.90 -8.15 3.65
CA SER A 7 -5.54 -8.49 4.12
C SER A 7 -4.60 -7.29 4.04
N PHE A 8 -4.63 -6.56 2.92
CA PHE A 8 -3.86 -5.33 2.75
C PHE A 8 -4.24 -4.25 3.78
N ILE A 9 -5.54 -3.96 3.92
CA ILE A 9 -6.04 -2.95 4.86
C ILE A 9 -5.59 -3.29 6.29
N VAL A 10 -5.76 -4.54 6.72
CA VAL A 10 -5.33 -4.98 8.06
C VAL A 10 -3.82 -4.76 8.26
N LEU A 11 -3.00 -5.05 7.26
CA LEU A 11 -1.55 -4.83 7.34
C LEU A 11 -1.20 -3.35 7.40
N VAL A 12 -1.85 -2.50 6.60
CA VAL A 12 -1.68 -1.04 6.68
C VAL A 12 -2.01 -0.56 8.10
N LYS A 13 -3.19 -0.91 8.64
CA LYS A 13 -3.61 -0.50 9.99
C LYS A 13 -2.64 -0.93 11.08
N LYS A 14 -2.05 -2.12 10.96
CA LYS A 14 -1.02 -2.61 11.90
C LYS A 14 0.28 -1.81 11.84
N ARG A 15 0.60 -1.18 10.71
CA ARG A 15 1.79 -0.33 10.52
C ARG A 15 1.58 1.13 10.92
N LEU A 16 0.33 1.57 11.06
CA LEU A 16 -0.02 2.88 11.60
C LEU A 16 0.21 2.91 13.11
N GLY A 17 1.22 3.68 13.53
CA GLY A 17 1.51 3.94 14.93
C GLY A 17 0.79 5.18 15.45
N PHE A 18 0.76 5.33 16.77
CA PHE A 18 0.15 6.48 17.47
C PHE A 18 1.20 7.38 18.15
N SER A 19 2.48 7.07 17.98
CA SER A 19 3.58 7.76 18.63
C SER A 19 3.95 9.02 17.85
N ARG A 20 3.61 10.19 18.41
CA ARG A 20 3.72 11.56 17.86
C ARG A 20 5.10 12.01 17.36
N HIS A 21 6.10 11.14 17.37
CA HIS A 21 7.51 11.53 17.30
C HIS A 21 8.18 11.46 15.93
N ALA A 22 7.53 11.05 14.83
CA ALA A 22 8.04 11.32 13.48
C ALA A 22 7.12 10.82 12.36
N VAL A 23 7.13 11.57 11.25
CA VAL A 23 6.83 11.07 9.92
C VAL A 23 7.78 9.90 9.59
N GLY A 24 7.23 8.77 9.17
CA GLY A 24 8.00 7.54 8.95
C GLY A 24 7.66 6.85 7.64
N LYS A 25 8.69 6.44 6.89
CA LYS A 25 8.51 5.54 5.74
C LYS A 25 8.17 4.14 6.24
N LYS A 26 7.13 3.54 5.67
CA LYS A 26 6.69 2.17 5.94
C LYS A 26 6.72 1.35 4.65
N CYS A 27 7.04 0.08 4.81
CA CYS A 27 6.91 -0.93 3.78
C CYS A 27 6.13 -2.11 4.37
N LEU A 28 5.17 -2.63 3.61
CA LEU A 28 4.53 -3.91 3.89
C LEU A 28 4.66 -4.82 2.68
N SER A 29 4.60 -6.13 2.93
CA SER A 29 4.50 -7.13 1.88
C SER A 29 3.45 -8.18 2.21
N ILE A 30 2.87 -8.74 1.15
CA ILE A 30 2.01 -9.93 1.20
C ILE A 30 2.71 -10.98 0.33
N GLU A 31 3.20 -12.02 0.97
CA GLU A 31 3.74 -13.19 0.28
C GLU A 31 2.59 -13.99 -0.33
N THR A 32 2.89 -14.76 -1.38
CA THR A 32 1.90 -15.58 -2.11
C THR A 32 0.77 -14.76 -2.75
N PHE A 33 1.00 -13.47 -3.02
CA PHE A 33 -0.01 -12.59 -3.62
C PHE A 33 -0.15 -12.90 -5.12
N PRO A 34 -1.35 -13.25 -5.63
CA PRO A 34 -1.49 -13.64 -7.02
C PRO A 34 -1.31 -12.47 -7.99
N GLU A 35 -0.63 -12.71 -9.11
CA GLU A 35 -0.41 -11.72 -10.17
C GLU A 35 -1.73 -11.15 -10.70
N HIS A 36 -2.67 -12.02 -11.07
CA HIS A 36 -3.96 -11.62 -11.65
C HIS A 36 -4.77 -10.71 -10.71
N VAL A 37 -4.61 -10.85 -9.39
CA VAL A 37 -5.24 -9.96 -8.40
C VAL A 37 -4.61 -8.57 -8.49
N PHE A 38 -3.28 -8.48 -8.57
CA PHE A 38 -2.59 -7.20 -8.69
C PHE A 38 -2.97 -6.49 -10.00
N VAL A 39 -2.94 -7.21 -11.11
CA VAL A 39 -3.34 -6.70 -12.42
C VAL A 39 -4.81 -6.26 -12.40
N TYR A 40 -5.71 -7.06 -11.83
CA TYR A 40 -7.12 -6.70 -11.74
C TYR A 40 -7.34 -5.38 -10.99
N LEU A 41 -6.64 -5.16 -9.88
CA LEU A 41 -6.78 -3.95 -9.06
C LEU A 41 -6.24 -2.69 -9.75
N PHE A 42 -5.19 -2.79 -10.55
CA PHE A 42 -4.42 -1.62 -10.97
C PHE A 42 -4.27 -1.43 -12.49
N LYS A 43 -4.70 -2.38 -13.35
CA LYS A 43 -4.44 -2.32 -14.81
C LYS A 43 -4.98 -1.07 -15.52
N ASN A 44 -6.01 -0.44 -14.95
CA ASN A 44 -6.66 0.72 -15.55
C ASN A 44 -6.13 2.05 -15.00
N GLU A 45 -5.16 2.00 -14.07
CA GLU A 45 -4.58 3.19 -13.47
C GLU A 45 -3.47 3.74 -14.35
N GLU A 46 -3.41 5.06 -14.52
CA GLU A 46 -2.46 5.73 -15.43
C GLU A 46 -0.99 5.40 -15.11
N THR A 47 -0.67 5.20 -13.83
CA THR A 47 0.69 4.94 -13.36
C THR A 47 1.07 3.46 -13.42
N PHE A 48 0.18 2.59 -13.87
CA PHE A 48 0.41 1.15 -13.97
C PHE A 48 1.45 0.83 -15.04
N LYS A 49 2.52 0.13 -14.65
CA LYS A 49 3.62 -0.23 -15.54
C LYS A 49 4.04 -1.67 -15.30
N TYR A 50 4.27 -2.38 -16.39
CA TYR A 50 4.89 -3.71 -16.39
C TYR A 50 6.32 -3.63 -16.92
N SER A 51 7.23 -4.33 -16.25
CA SER A 51 8.62 -4.52 -16.69
C SER A 51 8.83 -6.01 -17.00
N PRO A 52 8.83 -6.41 -18.29
CA PRO A 52 9.03 -7.80 -18.69
C PRO A 52 10.37 -8.36 -18.21
N ALA A 53 11.45 -7.60 -18.36
CA ALA A 53 12.80 -8.02 -17.97
C ALA A 53 12.95 -8.33 -16.46
N ARG A 54 12.09 -7.75 -15.61
CA ARG A 54 12.11 -7.95 -14.16
C ARG A 54 10.93 -8.78 -13.66
N HIS A 55 10.05 -9.23 -14.56
CA HIS A 55 8.75 -9.82 -14.24
C HIS A 55 8.04 -9.08 -13.09
N LYS A 56 7.91 -7.75 -13.26
CA LYS A 56 7.52 -6.83 -12.19
C LYS A 56 6.45 -5.85 -12.65
N TYR A 57 5.39 -5.75 -11.87
CA TYR A 57 4.38 -4.69 -11.99
C TYR A 57 4.62 -3.60 -10.96
N GLN A 58 4.26 -2.37 -11.29
CA GLN A 58 4.21 -1.26 -10.35
C GLN A 58 3.05 -0.32 -10.66
N CYS A 59 2.52 0.33 -9.63
CA CYS A 59 1.51 1.37 -9.72
C CYS A 59 1.72 2.32 -8.52
N HIS A 60 1.52 3.62 -8.70
CA HIS A 60 1.65 4.59 -7.62
C HIS A 60 0.51 5.61 -7.64
N PHE A 61 0.20 6.12 -6.45
CA PHE A 61 -0.86 7.09 -6.22
C PHE A 61 -0.30 8.22 -5.36
N GLU A 62 -0.66 9.45 -5.70
CA GLU A 62 -0.19 10.66 -5.04
C GLU A 62 -1.31 11.71 -4.99
N GLY A 63 -1.21 12.62 -4.02
CA GLY A 63 -2.18 13.69 -3.80
C GLY A 63 -3.60 13.22 -3.48
N LEU A 64 -4.52 14.19 -3.47
CA LEU A 64 -5.94 13.97 -3.20
C LEU A 64 -6.61 13.03 -4.21
N ALA A 65 -6.23 13.12 -5.49
CA ALA A 65 -6.74 12.24 -6.54
C ALA A 65 -6.35 10.78 -6.27
N GLY A 66 -5.09 10.53 -5.91
CA GLY A 66 -4.61 9.21 -5.52
C GLY A 66 -5.31 8.66 -4.28
N ALA A 67 -5.48 9.50 -3.25
CA ALA A 67 -6.20 9.12 -2.03
C ALA A 67 -7.66 8.74 -2.31
N THR A 68 -8.36 9.55 -3.11
CA THR A 68 -9.75 9.30 -3.53
C THR A 68 -9.85 8.01 -4.34
N ARG A 69 -8.92 7.80 -5.28
CA ARG A 69 -8.91 6.61 -6.11
C ARG A 69 -8.68 5.33 -5.30
N LEU A 70 -7.79 5.37 -4.31
CA LEU A 70 -7.56 4.22 -3.42
C LEU A 70 -8.79 3.87 -2.57
N LYS A 71 -9.59 4.86 -2.13
CA LYS A 71 -10.87 4.60 -1.46
C LYS A 71 -11.83 3.80 -2.34
N GLN A 72 -11.90 4.14 -3.63
CA GLN A 72 -12.71 3.42 -4.62
C GLN A 72 -12.19 2.00 -4.88
N ILE A 73 -10.87 1.83 -5.06
CA ILE A 73 -10.26 0.52 -5.31
C ILE A 73 -10.48 -0.42 -4.12
N PHE A 74 -10.37 0.09 -2.90
CA PHE A 74 -10.54 -0.69 -1.68
C PHE A 74 -11.99 -0.81 -1.23
N CYS A 75 -12.92 -0.08 -1.86
CA CYS A 75 -14.30 0.07 -1.41
C CYS A 75 -14.40 0.39 0.11
N TYR A 76 -13.49 1.24 0.60
CA TYR A 76 -13.40 1.56 2.03
C TYR A 76 -12.78 2.94 2.25
N ASP A 77 -13.59 3.89 2.71
CA ASP A 77 -13.18 5.29 2.85
C ASP A 77 -12.13 5.52 3.94
N TYR A 78 -12.17 4.70 4.99
CA TYR A 78 -11.34 4.85 6.18
C TYR A 78 -10.10 3.95 6.13
N TRP A 79 -9.55 3.66 4.94
CA TRP A 79 -8.41 2.74 4.77
C TRP A 79 -7.07 3.35 5.22
N ASP A 80 -6.96 4.67 5.20
CA ASP A 80 -5.73 5.46 5.35
C ASP A 80 -5.42 5.88 6.79
N PHE A 81 -6.37 5.87 7.73
CA PHE A 81 -6.06 6.22 9.14
C PHE A 81 -6.50 5.18 10.18
N ARG A 82 -5.78 5.11 11.30
CA ARG A 82 -6.20 4.31 12.46
C ARG A 82 -6.34 5.23 13.65
N GLN A 83 -7.42 5.07 14.41
CA GLN A 83 -7.65 5.80 15.66
C GLN A 83 -7.47 4.85 16.85
N HIS A 84 -6.77 5.33 17.88
CA HIS A 84 -6.69 4.63 19.16
C HIS A 84 -8.00 4.85 19.94
N PRO A 85 -8.68 3.79 20.40
CA PRO A 85 -10.04 3.88 20.93
C PRO A 85 -10.14 4.66 22.25
N LEU A 86 -9.06 4.70 23.05
CA LEU A 86 -9.08 5.34 24.38
C LEU A 86 -8.55 6.78 24.36
N THR A 87 -7.60 7.07 23.48
CA THR A 87 -6.86 8.35 23.48
C THR A 87 -7.23 9.24 22.31
N ASN A 88 -8.05 8.75 21.37
CA ASN A 88 -8.41 9.40 20.11
C ASN A 88 -7.24 9.82 19.23
N THR A 89 -6.02 9.40 19.55
CA THR A 89 -4.84 9.66 18.72
C THR A 89 -4.96 8.90 17.40
N LYS A 90 -4.76 9.61 16.29
CA LYS A 90 -4.82 9.04 14.95
C LYS A 90 -3.42 8.90 14.36
N GLY A 91 -3.22 7.83 13.61
CA GLY A 91 -2.10 7.67 12.69
C GLY A 91 -2.63 7.57 11.27
N TYR A 92 -1.95 8.19 10.32
CA TYR A 92 -2.40 8.37 8.94
C TYR A 92 -1.36 7.85 7.94
N VAL A 93 -1.83 7.36 6.80
CA VAL A 93 -1.05 7.26 5.57
C VAL A 93 -1.06 8.62 4.90
N LEU A 94 0.10 9.16 4.59
CA LEU A 94 0.24 10.44 3.91
C LEU A 94 0.25 10.23 2.40
N LEU A 95 -0.69 10.87 1.71
CA LEU A 95 -0.72 11.02 0.25
C LEU A 95 -0.65 12.48 -0.17
N GLU A 96 -0.89 13.40 0.76
CA GLU A 96 -0.94 14.84 0.52
C GLU A 96 -0.02 15.53 1.54
N ASP A 97 0.84 16.40 1.04
CA ASP A 97 1.46 17.48 1.80
C ASP A 97 1.44 18.76 0.97
N TYR A 98 1.86 19.89 1.55
CA TYR A 98 1.90 21.18 0.87
C TYR A 98 2.75 21.19 -0.42
N GLU A 99 3.59 20.17 -0.65
CA GLU A 99 4.48 20.06 -1.80
C GLU A 99 4.19 18.81 -2.67
N ASN A 100 3.09 18.08 -2.42
CA ASN A 100 2.71 16.81 -3.06
C ASN A 100 3.83 15.75 -3.13
N LYS A 101 4.65 15.61 -2.08
CA LYS A 101 5.83 14.73 -2.13
C LYS A 101 5.55 13.26 -1.80
N TYR A 102 4.39 12.95 -1.22
CA TYR A 102 4.10 11.61 -0.74
C TYR A 102 3.37 10.77 -1.78
N GLN A 103 3.86 9.53 -1.95
CA GLN A 103 3.27 8.54 -2.83
C GLN A 103 3.03 7.24 -2.08
N VAL A 104 1.96 6.55 -2.44
CA VAL A 104 1.73 5.15 -2.10
C VAL A 104 2.10 4.34 -3.33
N LYS A 105 3.18 3.58 -3.23
CA LYS A 105 3.72 2.79 -4.34
C LYS A 105 3.49 1.30 -4.11
N PHE A 106 2.71 0.70 -5.00
CA PHE A 106 2.49 -0.73 -5.09
C PHE A 106 3.47 -1.36 -6.07
N THR A 107 3.93 -2.55 -5.74
CA THR A 107 4.79 -3.35 -6.61
C THR A 107 4.40 -4.81 -6.46
N TRP A 108 4.30 -5.51 -7.57
CA TRP A 108 4.26 -6.97 -7.60
C TRP A 108 5.50 -7.49 -8.31
N ASN A 109 6.10 -8.55 -7.78
CA ASN A 109 7.17 -9.26 -8.45
C ASN A 109 7.05 -10.77 -8.24
N GLN A 110 7.47 -11.52 -9.26
CA GLN A 110 7.70 -12.95 -9.12
C GLN A 110 9.05 -13.19 -8.43
N THR A 111 9.06 -14.05 -7.43
CA THR A 111 10.27 -14.58 -6.80
C THR A 111 10.39 -16.05 -7.16
N ILE A 112 11.58 -16.47 -7.56
CA ILE A 112 11.91 -17.86 -7.83
C ILE A 112 13.00 -18.27 -6.84
N LEU A 113 12.74 -19.32 -6.07
CA LEU A 113 13.75 -19.99 -5.26
C LEU A 113 14.00 -21.36 -5.88
N THR A 114 15.25 -21.64 -6.24
CA THR A 114 15.67 -22.96 -6.75
C THR A 114 16.45 -23.68 -5.66
N GLU A 115 15.96 -24.84 -5.23
CA GLU A 115 16.57 -25.62 -4.16
C GLU A 115 16.38 -27.11 -4.44
N ASN A 116 17.44 -27.92 -4.32
CA ASN A 116 17.40 -29.38 -4.48
C ASN A 116 16.73 -29.85 -5.80
N ASN A 117 17.08 -29.22 -6.93
CA ASN A 117 16.49 -29.46 -8.26
C ASN A 117 14.97 -29.21 -8.34
N ARG A 118 14.41 -28.46 -7.39
CA ARG A 118 13.01 -28.01 -7.39
C ARG A 118 12.97 -26.49 -7.43
N GLU A 119 12.03 -25.98 -8.22
CA GLU A 119 11.73 -24.54 -8.27
C GLU A 119 10.47 -24.23 -7.46
N PHE A 120 10.57 -23.16 -6.67
CA PHE A 120 9.46 -22.56 -5.93
C PHE A 120 9.21 -21.18 -6.50
N VAL A 121 8.05 -21.01 -7.14
CA VAL A 121 7.65 -19.75 -7.76
C VAL A 121 6.55 -19.12 -6.91
N LEU A 122 6.78 -17.88 -6.45
CA LEU A 122 5.84 -17.15 -5.60
C LEU A 122 5.69 -15.72 -6.08
N GLY A 123 4.45 -15.24 -6.15
CA GLY A 123 4.15 -13.82 -6.31
C GLY A 123 4.24 -13.10 -4.97
N ARG A 124 4.82 -11.90 -4.97
CA ARG A 124 4.88 -11.04 -3.80
C ARG A 124 4.37 -9.66 -4.16
N MET A 125 3.43 -9.15 -3.36
CA MET A 125 3.04 -7.74 -3.42
C MET A 125 3.74 -6.98 -2.31
N SER A 126 4.21 -5.77 -2.61
CA SER A 126 4.76 -4.83 -1.65
C SER A 126 4.13 -3.46 -1.84
N CYS A 127 3.98 -2.73 -0.74
CA CYS A 127 3.46 -1.38 -0.72
C CYS A 127 4.35 -0.50 0.15
N ASN A 128 4.84 0.60 -0.43
CA ASN A 128 5.63 1.61 0.26
C ASN A 128 4.78 2.87 0.41
N PHE A 129 4.77 3.41 1.61
CA PHE A 129 4.00 4.61 1.93
C PHE A 129 4.65 5.36 3.10
N VAL A 130 4.25 6.60 3.30
CA VAL A 130 4.69 7.41 4.44
C VAL A 130 3.54 7.49 5.43
N THR A 131 3.88 7.47 6.72
CA THR A 131 2.91 7.60 7.81
C THR A 131 3.25 8.77 8.69
N ASP A 132 2.22 9.42 9.22
CA ASP A 132 2.37 10.40 10.29
C ASP A 132 1.41 10.07 11.44
N SER A 133 1.77 10.53 12.63
CA SER A 133 0.94 10.47 13.85
C SER A 133 0.87 11.84 14.55
N GLY A 134 1.39 12.89 13.89
CA GLY A 134 1.18 14.28 14.22
C GLY A 134 -0.16 14.81 13.69
N GLU A 135 -0.58 15.96 14.22
CA GLU A 135 -1.82 16.67 13.90
C GLU A 135 -1.93 16.98 12.40
N PHE A 136 -2.40 16.04 11.59
CA PHE A 136 -3.02 16.40 10.32
C PHE A 136 -4.30 17.15 10.69
N GLN A 137 -4.20 18.47 10.80
CA GLN A 137 -5.36 19.33 10.93
C GLN A 137 -6.11 19.25 9.60
N GLU A 138 -7.19 18.47 9.59
CA GLU A 138 -8.22 18.61 8.55
C GLU A 138 -8.60 20.10 8.54
N LYS A 139 -8.21 20.81 7.47
CA LYS A 139 -8.67 22.18 7.22
C LYS A 139 -10.13 22.15 6.76
#